data_AF-E2AK66-F1
#
_entry.id   AF-E2AK66-F1
#
_cell.length_a   1.000
_cell.length_b   1.000
_cell.length_c   1.000
_cell.angle_alpha   90.00
_cell.angle_beta   90.00
_cell.angle_gamma   90.00
#
_symmetry.space_group_name_H-M   'P 1'
#
loop_
_entity.id
_entity.type
_entity.pdbx_description
1 polymer ?
#
loop_
_entity_poly.entity_id
_entity_poly.type
_entity_poly.pdbx_seq_one_letter_code
_entity_poly.pdbx_strand_id
1 'polypeptide(L)'
;MEDEMGPGKLITYGIASAGLFVALYRIRPFAKFKKPSDVPSHFLQSRISLQGTVMRVEPSHGALLMVNHQPLLPFFNFNNKSYLPVKISGVDITGNGISWLQCVVNNKYITFIPIMKKKEYLECIVTMSQKDQVREAIIIFT
;
A
#
# COMPACT_ATOMS: atom_id res chain seq x y z
N MET A 1 18.39 24.37 34.88
CA MET A 1 18.36 22.93 35.20
C MET A 1 19.20 22.29 34.11
N GLU A 2 20.50 22.27 34.34
CA GLU A 2 21.50 21.84 33.37
C GLU A 2 21.64 20.32 33.53
N ASP A 3 21.22 19.58 32.52
CA ASP A 3 21.28 18.13 32.53
C ASP A 3 22.76 17.71 32.40
N GLU A 4 23.40 17.44 33.53
CA GLU A 4 24.68 16.73 33.64
C GLU A 4 24.51 15.31 33.04
N MET A 5 24.43 15.24 31.72
CA MET A 5 24.28 14.01 30.94
C MET A 5 25.65 13.35 30.89
N GLY A 6 26.01 12.62 31.96
CA GLY A 6 27.28 11.92 32.06
C GLY A 6 27.60 11.08 30.81
N PRO A 7 28.87 10.98 30.40
CA PRO A 7 29.28 10.43 29.09
C PRO A 7 28.75 9.02 28.82
N GLY A 8 28.52 8.21 29.85
CA GLY A 8 27.89 6.89 29.72
C GLY A 8 26.46 6.91 29.16
N LYS A 9 25.64 7.92 29.52
CA LYS A 9 24.25 8.08 29.03
C LYS A 9 24.20 8.48 27.56
N LEU A 10 25.12 9.34 27.10
CA LEU A 10 25.25 9.72 25.69
C LEU A 10 25.58 8.51 24.82
N ILE A 11 26.49 7.64 25.28
CA ILE A 11 26.87 6.42 24.54
C ILE A 11 25.69 5.45 24.47
N THR A 12 24.95 5.24 25.57
CA THR A 12 23.79 4.33 25.57
C THR A 12 22.67 4.85 24.66
N TYR A 13 22.38 6.16 24.68
CA TYR A 13 21.42 6.75 23.75
C TYR A 13 21.89 6.72 22.30
N GLY A 14 23.18 6.87 22.05
CA GLY A 14 23.76 6.71 20.71
C GLY A 14 23.56 5.31 20.15
N ILE A 15 23.86 4.28 20.95
CA ILE A 15 23.67 2.88 20.55
C ILE A 15 22.18 2.54 20.39
N ALA A 16 21.33 2.97 21.32
CA ALA A 16 19.89 2.72 21.26
C ALA A 16 19.24 3.39 20.03
N SER A 17 19.60 4.64 19.74
CA SER A 17 19.10 5.35 18.56
C SER A 17 19.61 4.71 17.27
N ALA A 18 20.90 4.39 17.16
CA ALA A 18 21.46 3.71 15.99
C ALA A 18 20.78 2.36 15.73
N GLY A 19 20.55 1.56 16.79
CA GLY A 19 19.83 0.29 16.69
C GLY A 19 18.38 0.46 16.21
N LEU A 20 17.67 1.45 16.77
CA LEU A 20 16.30 1.79 16.34
C LEU A 20 16.27 2.27 14.89
N PHE A 21 17.21 3.13 14.47
CA PHE A 21 17.31 3.61 13.10
C PHE A 21 17.54 2.46 12.11
N VAL A 22 18.44 1.53 12.42
CA VAL A 22 18.70 0.35 11.58
C VAL A 22 17.46 -0.55 11.50
N ALA A 23 16.76 -0.76 12.61
CA ALA A 23 15.53 -1.54 12.64
C ALA A 23 14.42 -0.89 11.80
N LEU A 24 14.21 0.41 11.94
CA LEU A 24 13.25 1.18 11.14
C LEU A 24 13.61 1.17 9.65
N TYR A 25 14.90 1.26 9.32
CA TYR A 25 15.37 1.19 7.94
C TYR A 25 15.18 -0.21 7.32
N ARG A 26 15.33 -1.26 8.11
CA ARG A 26 15.19 -2.66 7.68
C ARG A 26 13.73 -3.08 7.51
N ILE A 27 12.87 -2.71 8.46
CA ILE A 27 11.44 -3.06 8.44
C ILE A 27 10.67 -2.14 7.48
N ARG A 28 11.17 -0.93 7.22
CA ARG A 28 10.51 0.14 6.44
C ARG A 28 9.02 0.26 6.75
N PRO A 29 8.62 0.44 8.02
CA PRO A 29 7.20 0.45 8.39
C PRO A 29 6.43 1.66 7.79
N PHE A 30 7.18 2.65 7.28
CA PHE A 30 6.68 3.85 6.62
C PHE A 30 6.82 3.83 5.09
N ALA A 31 7.26 2.72 4.48
CA ALA A 31 7.45 2.68 3.03
C ALA A 31 6.10 2.77 2.31
N LYS A 32 5.82 3.95 1.76
CA LYS A 32 4.78 4.13 0.75
C LYS A 32 5.38 3.74 -0.61
N PHE A 33 5.00 2.58 -1.14
CA PHE A 33 5.37 2.18 -2.49
C PHE A 33 4.68 3.09 -3.52
N LYS A 34 5.48 3.92 -4.19
CA LYS A 34 5.02 4.92 -5.16
C LYS A 34 5.22 4.43 -6.60
N LYS A 35 6.20 3.54 -6.81
CA LYS A 35 6.50 2.92 -8.10
C LYS A 35 6.60 1.40 -7.97
N PRO A 36 6.32 0.64 -9.04
CA PRO A 36 6.59 -0.80 -9.09
C PRO A 36 8.05 -1.16 -8.76
N SER A 37 8.99 -0.27 -9.10
CA SER A 37 10.41 -0.41 -8.79
C SER A 37 10.75 -0.28 -7.31
N ASP A 38 9.91 0.43 -6.54
CA ASP A 38 10.14 0.67 -5.11
C ASP A 38 9.79 -0.56 -4.27
N VAL A 39 9.02 -1.50 -4.83
CA VAL A 39 8.62 -2.76 -4.19
C VAL A 39 9.84 -3.70 -4.16
N PRO A 40 10.36 -4.03 -2.97
CA PRO A 40 11.50 -4.93 -2.84
C PRO A 40 11.15 -6.34 -3.31
N SER A 41 12.13 -7.05 -3.86
CA SER A 41 11.95 -8.45 -4.28
C SER A 41 11.53 -9.38 -3.14
N HIS A 42 11.93 -9.09 -1.90
CA HIS A 42 11.53 -9.89 -0.75
C HIS A 42 10.03 -9.82 -0.45
N PHE A 43 9.34 -8.73 -0.81
CA PHE A 43 7.88 -8.62 -0.67
C PHE A 43 7.15 -9.56 -1.64
N LEU A 44 7.71 -9.74 -2.84
CA LEU A 44 7.19 -10.68 -3.86
C LEU A 44 7.37 -12.13 -3.40
N GLN A 45 8.53 -12.45 -2.83
CA GLN A 45 8.85 -13.79 -2.32
C GLN A 45 8.05 -14.13 -1.06
N SER A 46 7.93 -13.17 -0.14
CA SER A 46 7.23 -13.36 1.13
C SER A 46 5.71 -13.16 1.03
N ARG A 47 5.20 -12.81 -0.16
CA ARG A 47 3.76 -12.60 -0.44
C ARG A 47 3.06 -11.72 0.60
N ILE A 48 3.72 -10.64 0.99
CA ILE A 48 3.22 -9.73 2.03
C ILE A 48 1.99 -9.00 1.51
N SER A 49 0.89 -9.06 2.25
CA SER A 49 -0.33 -8.33 1.94
C SER A 49 -0.14 -6.83 2.18
N LEU A 50 -0.33 -6.05 1.13
CA LEU A 50 -0.33 -4.59 1.17
C LEU A 50 -1.76 -4.09 1.16
N GLN A 51 -2.02 -2.93 1.76
CA GLN A 51 -3.35 -2.35 1.81
C GLN A 51 -3.35 -0.96 1.15
N GLY A 52 -4.49 -0.57 0.59
CA GLY A 52 -4.64 0.74 -0.01
C GLY A 52 -6.01 0.97 -0.62
N THR A 53 -6.26 2.21 -1.02
CA THR A 53 -7.53 2.62 -1.63
C THR A 53 -7.37 2.74 -3.14
N VAL A 54 -8.27 2.13 -3.90
CA VAL A 54 -8.30 2.32 -5.36
C VAL A 54 -8.86 3.70 -5.66
N MET A 55 -8.10 4.52 -6.38
CA MET A 55 -8.51 5.89 -6.71
C MET A 55 -9.08 6.02 -8.11
N ARG A 56 -8.63 5.17 -9.04
CA ARG A 56 -9.13 5.10 -10.41
C ARG A 56 -8.73 3.77 -11.05
N VAL A 57 -9.42 3.40 -12.12
CA VAL A 57 -9.04 2.28 -13.00
C VAL A 57 -8.71 2.86 -14.37
N GLU A 58 -7.50 2.58 -14.86
CA GLU A 58 -7.07 2.94 -16.21
C GLU A 58 -7.18 1.74 -17.15
N PRO A 59 -7.67 1.93 -18.39
CA PRO A 59 -7.78 0.86 -19.37
C PRO A 59 -6.43 0.42 -19.98
N SER A 60 -5.35 1.17 -19.71
CA SER A 60 -3.99 0.87 -20.15
C SER A 60 -3.59 -0.57 -19.77
N HIS A 61 -2.95 -1.32 -20.68
CA HIS A 61 -2.37 -2.65 -20.42
C HIS A 61 -3.32 -3.75 -19.87
N GLY A 62 -4.63 -3.65 -20.10
CA GLY A 62 -5.61 -4.67 -19.68
C GLY A 62 -6.16 -4.45 -18.27
N ALA A 63 -6.46 -3.19 -17.93
CA ALA A 63 -6.98 -2.70 -16.65
C ALA A 63 -5.95 -2.57 -15.50
N LEU A 64 -5.49 -1.33 -15.29
CA LEU A 64 -4.62 -0.94 -14.18
C LEU A 64 -5.42 -0.25 -13.08
N LEU A 65 -5.37 -0.82 -11.89
CA LEU A 65 -5.88 -0.24 -10.65
C LEU A 65 -4.85 0.75 -10.12
N MET A 66 -5.22 2.02 -10.03
CA MET A 66 -4.37 3.05 -9.45
C MET A 66 -4.62 3.12 -7.96
N VAL A 67 -3.76 2.47 -7.19
CA VAL A 67 -3.94 2.27 -5.76
C VAL A 67 -3.12 3.28 -4.98
N ASN A 68 -3.77 4.05 -4.12
CA ASN A 68 -3.09 4.83 -3.09
C ASN A 68 -2.74 3.89 -1.94
N HIS A 69 -1.50 3.41 -1.92
CA HIS A 69 -1.01 2.50 -0.89
C HIS A 69 -0.92 3.20 0.47
N GLN A 70 -1.44 2.55 1.50
CA GLN A 70 -1.36 3.01 2.89
C GLN A 70 -0.20 2.27 3.59
N PRO A 71 0.79 2.99 4.14
CA PRO A 71 1.86 2.36 4.91
C PRO A 71 1.31 1.75 6.21
N LEU A 72 2.04 0.79 6.78
CA LEU A 72 1.66 0.12 8.01
C LEU A 72 1.57 1.09 9.20
N LEU A 73 2.41 2.13 9.21
CA LEU A 73 2.45 3.14 10.25
C LEU A 73 2.15 4.55 9.65
N PRO A 74 1.06 5.23 10.06
CA PRO A 74 0.54 6.44 9.41
C PRO A 74 1.20 7.75 9.88
N PHE A 75 2.51 7.76 10.20
CA PHE A 75 3.11 8.91 10.88
C PHE A 75 3.33 10.14 9.98
N PHE A 76 3.41 9.96 8.66
CA PHE A 76 3.63 11.06 7.72
C PHE A 76 2.89 10.83 6.40
N ASN A 77 1.63 11.25 6.33
CA ASN A 77 0.88 11.37 5.08
C ASN A 77 1.34 12.62 4.31
N PHE A 78 2.56 12.61 3.78
CA PHE A 78 2.95 13.62 2.80
C PHE A 78 2.02 13.51 1.59
N ASN A 79 1.29 14.60 1.30
CA ASN A 79 0.21 14.77 0.32
C ASN A 79 0.66 14.62 -1.16
N ASN A 80 1.54 13.66 -1.43
CA ASN A 80 2.00 13.33 -2.76
C ASN A 80 1.01 12.36 -3.39
N LYS A 81 0.26 12.88 -4.38
CA LYS A 81 -0.70 12.16 -5.23
C LYS A 81 0.00 11.16 -6.16
N SER A 82 0.68 10.18 -5.57
CA SER A 82 1.35 9.10 -6.29
C SER A 82 0.55 7.82 -6.10
N TYR A 83 0.16 7.22 -7.21
CA TYR A 83 -0.64 6.00 -7.25
C TYR A 83 0.22 4.84 -7.77
N LEU A 84 0.09 3.68 -7.14
CA LEU A 84 0.76 2.46 -7.56
C LEU A 84 -0.11 1.75 -8.61
N PRO A 85 0.38 1.56 -9.85
CA PRO A 85 -0.34 0.82 -10.87
C PRO A 85 -0.31 -0.68 -10.56
N VAL A 86 -1.49 -1.24 -10.31
CA VAL A 86 -1.69 -2.66 -9.97
C VAL A 86 -2.51 -3.33 -11.06
N LYS A 87 -2.00 -4.43 -11.61
CA LYS A 87 -2.71 -5.30 -12.54
C LYS A 87 -3.20 -6.55 -11.81
N ILE A 88 -4.44 -6.96 -12.06
CA ILE A 88 -4.96 -8.22 -11.53
C ILE A 88 -4.27 -9.38 -12.27
N SER A 89 -3.60 -10.26 -11.52
CA SER A 89 -2.87 -11.37 -12.12
C SER A 89 -3.82 -12.45 -12.67
N GLY A 90 -3.51 -12.97 -13.86
CA GLY A 90 -4.22 -14.10 -14.46
C GLY A 90 -5.62 -13.80 -15.01
N VAL A 91 -6.04 -12.53 -15.06
CA VAL A 91 -7.34 -12.13 -15.59
C VAL A 91 -7.14 -11.20 -16.79
N ASP A 92 -7.80 -11.52 -17.90
CA ASP A 92 -7.93 -10.61 -19.05
C ASP A 92 -9.28 -9.88 -18.97
N ILE A 93 -9.23 -8.56 -18.90
CA ILE A 93 -10.40 -7.72 -18.61
C ILE A 93 -10.82 -7.04 -19.90
N THR A 94 -12.00 -7.40 -20.39
CA THR A 94 -12.61 -6.79 -21.57
C THR A 94 -13.10 -5.37 -21.28
N GLY A 95 -13.45 -4.59 -22.31
CA GLY A 95 -13.94 -3.21 -22.14
C GLY A 95 -15.09 -3.08 -21.14
N ASN A 96 -16.08 -3.97 -21.22
CA ASN A 96 -17.21 -4.00 -20.28
C ASN A 96 -16.75 -4.36 -18.85
N GLY A 97 -15.75 -5.23 -18.73
CA GLY A 97 -15.15 -5.59 -17.45
C GLY A 97 -14.45 -4.41 -16.78
N ILE A 98 -13.87 -3.48 -17.55
CA ILE A 98 -13.25 -2.26 -17.02
C ILE A 98 -14.32 -1.36 -16.38
N SER A 99 -15.45 -1.15 -17.07
CA SER A 99 -16.56 -0.34 -16.53
C SER A 99 -17.16 -0.95 -15.27
N TRP A 100 -17.36 -2.28 -15.26
CA TRP A 100 -17.80 -2.99 -14.05
C TRP A 100 -16.80 -2.82 -12.90
N LEU A 101 -15.50 -3.00 -13.18
CA LEU A 101 -14.45 -2.85 -12.18
C LEU A 101 -14.42 -1.43 -11.62
N GLN A 102 -14.55 -0.40 -12.47
CA GLN A 102 -14.68 0.99 -12.04
C GLN A 102 -15.86 1.20 -11.09
N CYS A 103 -17.03 0.60 -11.34
CA CYS A 103 -18.16 0.72 -10.43
C CYS A 103 -17.93 0.03 -9.08
N VAL A 104 -17.27 -1.14 -9.08
CA VAL A 104 -17.15 -1.97 -7.88
C VAL A 104 -16.01 -1.52 -6.98
N VAL A 105 -14.85 -1.20 -7.54
CA VAL A 105 -13.62 -0.98 -6.75
C VAL A 105 -13.27 0.49 -6.56
N ASN A 106 -13.86 1.42 -7.32
CA ASN A 106 -13.48 2.82 -7.21
C ASN A 106 -13.78 3.38 -5.81
N ASN A 107 -12.79 4.07 -5.25
CA ASN A 107 -12.80 4.58 -3.88
C ASN A 107 -13.00 3.51 -2.79
N LYS A 108 -12.71 2.23 -3.10
CA LYS A 108 -12.79 1.13 -2.12
C LYS A 108 -11.43 0.78 -1.56
N TYR A 109 -11.44 0.35 -0.30
CA TYR A 109 -10.28 -0.19 0.38
C TYR A 109 -10.03 -1.63 -0.04
N ILE A 110 -8.83 -1.92 -0.55
CA ILE A 110 -8.43 -3.23 -1.03
C ILE A 110 -7.15 -3.70 -0.33
N THR A 111 -7.04 -5.00 -0.19
CA THR A 111 -5.79 -5.68 0.18
C THR A 111 -5.25 -6.38 -1.05
N PHE A 112 -4.00 -6.11 -1.40
CA PHE A 112 -3.36 -6.66 -2.58
C PHE A 112 -2.03 -7.33 -2.23
N ILE A 113 -1.78 -8.49 -2.84
CA ILE A 113 -0.57 -9.28 -2.63
C ILE A 113 0.22 -9.28 -3.93
N PRO A 114 1.45 -8.72 -3.94
CA PRO A 114 2.24 -8.64 -5.16
C PRO A 114 2.83 -10.01 -5.52
N ILE A 115 2.67 -10.42 -6.78
CA ILE A 115 3.19 -11.67 -7.33
C ILE A 115 4.43 -11.40 -8.17
N MET A 116 4.34 -10.44 -9.10
CA MET A 116 5.41 -10.14 -10.04
C MET A 116 5.52 -8.64 -10.28
N LYS A 117 6.75 -8.12 -10.28
CA LYS A 117 7.02 -6.73 -10.66
C LYS A 117 7.32 -6.63 -12.15
N LYS A 118 6.64 -5.73 -12.85
CA LYS A 118 7.02 -5.24 -14.18
C LYS A 118 7.47 -3.79 -14.07
N LYS A 119 8.07 -3.25 -15.13
CA LYS A 119 8.54 -1.86 -15.14
C LYS A 119 7.39 -0.86 -15.01
N GLU A 120 6.24 -1.19 -15.59
CA GLU A 120 5.09 -0.28 -15.71
C GLU A 120 3.98 -0.58 -14.70
N TYR A 121 3.85 -1.83 -14.26
CA TYR A 121 2.79 -2.26 -13.34
C TYR A 121 3.26 -3.37 -12.40
N LEU A 122 2.52 -3.54 -11.30
CA LEU A 122 2.70 -4.64 -10.36
C LEU A 122 1.57 -5.64 -10.56
N GLU A 123 1.89 -6.89 -10.87
CA GLU A 123 0.89 -7.95 -10.89
C GLU A 123 0.59 -8.39 -9.47
N CYS A 124 -0.68 -8.30 -9.07
CA CYS A 124 -1.13 -8.62 -7.74
C CYS A 124 -2.37 -9.50 -7.75
N ILE A 125 -2.55 -10.24 -6.66
CA ILE A 125 -3.85 -10.76 -6.25
C ILE A 125 -4.55 -9.64 -5.48
N VAL A 126 -5.76 -9.29 -5.86
CA VAL A 126 -6.54 -8.23 -5.21
C VAL A 126 -7.70 -8.85 -4.45
N THR A 127 -7.87 -8.44 -3.21
CA THR A 127 -8.95 -8.88 -2.31
C THR A 127 -9.64 -7.64 -1.74
N MET A 128 -10.96 -7.67 -1.70
CA MET A 128 -11.77 -6.57 -1.19
C MET A 128 -12.67 -7.10 -0.08
N SER A 129 -12.59 -6.49 1.10
CA SER A 129 -13.49 -6.81 2.21
C SER A 129 -14.80 -6.07 2.01
N GLN A 130 -15.89 -6.80 1.78
CA GLN A 130 -17.20 -6.22 1.46
C GLN A 130 -17.99 -5.79 2.72
N LYS A 131 -17.31 -5.29 3.77
CA LYS A 131 -17.97 -4.92 5.03
C LYS A 131 -18.90 -3.69 4.91
N ASP A 132 -18.76 -2.88 3.86
CA ASP A 132 -19.48 -1.60 3.74
C ASP A 132 -20.70 -1.62 2.79
N GLN A 133 -20.96 -2.69 2.03
CA GLN A 133 -22.16 -2.71 1.17
C GLN A 133 -23.46 -2.95 1.95
N VAL A 134 -23.39 -3.56 3.13
CA VAL A 134 -24.60 -3.90 3.93
C VAL A 134 -25.11 -2.70 4.73
N ARG A 135 -24.26 -1.70 5.02
CA ARG A 135 -24.65 -0.55 5.85
C ARG A 135 -25.44 0.52 5.10
N GLU A 136 -25.11 0.77 3.83
CA GLU A 136 -25.82 1.74 2.98
C GLU A 136 -27.24 1.26 2.62
N ALA A 137 -27.45 -0.06 2.50
CA ALA A 137 -28.78 -0.60 2.22
C ALA A 137 -29.74 -0.40 3.41
N ILE A 138 -29.27 -0.48 4.65
CA ILE A 138 -30.12 -0.38 5.84
C ILE A 138 -30.67 1.05 6.03
N ILE A 139 -29.93 2.07 5.59
CA ILE A 139 -30.32 3.48 5.77
C ILE A 139 -31.42 3.89 4.77
N ILE A 140 -31.60 3.19 3.66
CA ILE A 140 -32.64 3.51 2.66
C ILE A 140 -34.00 2.88 3.02
N PHE A 141 -34.04 1.92 3.95
CA PHE A 141 -35.27 1.21 4.34
C PHE A 141 -35.77 1.52 5.76
N THR A 142 -35.25 2.55 6.43
CA THR A 142 -35.76 3.04 7.73
C THR A 142 -36.20 4.48 7.60
#